data_AF-A0A6J6RJG5-F1
#
_entry.id   AF-A0A6J6RJG5-F1
#
_cell.length_a   1.000
_cell.length_b   1.000
_cell.length_c   1.000
_cell.angle_alpha   90.00
_cell.angle_beta   90.00
_cell.angle_gamma   90.00
#
_symmetry.space_group_name_H-M   'P 1'
#
loop_
_entity.id
_entity.type
_entity.pdbx_description
1 polymer ?
#
loop_
_entity_poly.entity_id
_entity_poly.type
_entity_poly.pdbx_seq_one_letter_code
_entity_poly.pdbx_strand_id
1 'polypeptide(L)'
;MCDVVLLPGAEALLAPEWVSYKDRILPGDVGVGDIIPTSADDERLVPGFAALPSDEELDPSQLFEFGLGRARVLSIVGRDLASKRWYEGDRGPNSPMAQNAPKPCHSCGFFIPIAGSLRSAFGVCANLLSPEDARVVSVDHGCGAHSEAMVIAE
;
A
#
# COMPACT_ATOMS: atom_id res chain seq x y z
N MET A 1 9.00 46.11 40.15
CA MET A 1 8.51 45.44 38.93
C MET A 1 9.57 45.66 37.87
N CYS A 2 10.22 44.58 37.41
CA CYS A 2 11.25 44.66 36.36
C CYS A 2 10.69 43.99 35.10
N ASP A 3 10.77 44.69 33.97
CA ASP A 3 10.56 44.12 32.64
C ASP A 3 11.90 43.61 32.09
N VAL A 4 11.90 42.39 31.56
CA VAL A 4 13.05 41.78 30.87
C VAL A 4 12.59 41.38 29.47
N VAL A 5 13.33 41.83 28.45
CA VAL A 5 13.08 41.52 27.04
C VAL A 5 14.22 40.67 26.50
N LEU A 6 13.88 39.52 25.91
CA LEU A 6 14.83 38.67 25.19
C LEU A 6 14.86 39.07 23.71
N LEU A 7 16.03 39.47 23.23
CA LEU A 7 16.27 39.74 21.81
C LEU A 7 16.99 38.53 21.17
N PRO A 8 16.57 38.07 19.99
CA PRO A 8 17.26 36.97 19.31
C PRO A 8 18.68 37.41 18.93
N GLY A 9 19.66 36.56 19.26
CA GLY A 9 21.05 36.73 18.83
C GLY A 9 21.29 36.21 17.41
N ALA A 10 22.52 36.37 16.92
CA ALA A 10 22.89 35.91 15.57
C ALA A 10 22.73 34.39 15.36
N GLU A 11 22.85 33.61 16.43
CA GLU A 11 22.67 32.15 16.44
C GLU A 11 21.22 31.72 16.74
N ALA A 12 20.26 32.66 16.72
CA ALA A 12 18.86 32.31 16.94
C ALA A 12 18.34 31.45 15.79
N LEU A 13 17.65 30.36 16.13
CA LEU A 13 16.99 29.49 15.15
C LEU A 13 15.95 30.29 14.36
N LEU A 14 16.08 30.28 13.03
CA LEU A 14 15.07 30.81 12.14
C LEU A 14 13.98 29.76 11.92
N ALA A 15 12.77 30.22 11.64
CA ALA A 15 11.71 29.33 11.19
C ALA A 15 12.14 28.64 9.89
N PRO A 16 11.80 27.35 9.71
CA PRO A 16 12.02 26.69 8.43
C PRO A 16 11.25 27.38 7.31
N GLU A 17 11.67 27.14 6.07
CA GLU A 17 10.96 27.66 4.91
C GLU A 17 9.50 27.17 4.90
N TRP A 18 8.59 28.07 4.55
CA TRP A 18 7.18 27.72 4.50
C TRP A 18 6.90 26.81 3.31
N VAL A 19 6.29 25.66 3.57
CA VAL A 19 5.86 24.69 2.54
C VAL A 19 4.33 24.75 2.42
N SER A 20 3.73 24.58 1.25
CA SER A 20 2.26 24.50 1.14
C SER A 20 1.72 23.25 1.87
N TYR A 21 0.51 23.33 2.43
CA TYR A 21 -0.10 22.22 3.18
C TYR A 21 -0.13 20.92 2.37
N LYS A 22 -0.48 21.00 1.08
CA LYS A 22 -0.54 19.83 0.17
C LYS A 22 0.80 19.08 0.08
N ASP A 23 1.91 19.80 0.24
CA ASP A 23 3.27 19.29 0.10
C ASP A 23 3.83 18.81 1.45
N ARG A 24 3.06 18.96 2.54
CA ARG A 24 3.41 18.48 3.89
C ARG A 24 2.78 17.14 4.24
N ILE A 25 1.78 16.68 3.49
CA ILE A 25 1.03 15.47 3.82
C ILE A 25 1.90 14.23 3.62
N LEU A 26 2.06 13.45 4.68
CA LEU A 26 2.79 12.19 4.72
C LEU A 26 1.85 10.99 4.90
N PRO A 27 2.33 9.76 4.60
CA PRO A 27 1.59 8.55 4.92
C PRO A 27 1.25 8.51 6.42
N GLY A 28 -0.04 8.35 6.73
CA GLY A 28 -0.54 8.30 8.12
C GLY A 28 -1.16 9.61 8.63
N ASP A 29 -0.98 10.73 7.92
CA ASP A 29 -1.54 12.02 8.34
C ASP A 29 -3.07 12.13 8.13
N VAL A 30 -3.65 11.22 7.35
CA VAL A 30 -5.08 11.24 7.00
C VAL A 30 -5.90 10.58 8.12
N GLY A 31 -6.67 11.39 8.83
CA GLY A 31 -7.57 10.96 9.90
C GLY A 31 -9.04 10.90 9.50
N VAL A 32 -9.90 10.71 10.51
CA VAL A 32 -11.35 10.66 10.33
C VAL A 32 -11.88 12.04 9.95
N GLY A 33 -12.52 12.14 8.79
CA GLY A 33 -13.13 13.38 8.29
C GLY A 33 -12.22 14.22 7.39
N ASP A 34 -10.94 13.86 7.26
CA ASP A 34 -10.01 14.54 6.37
C ASP A 34 -10.33 14.23 4.90
N ILE A 35 -10.29 15.27 4.07
CA ILE A 35 -10.45 15.17 2.62
C ILE A 35 -9.16 15.66 1.97
N ILE A 36 -8.51 14.77 1.22
CA ILE A 36 -7.32 15.11 0.43
C ILE A 36 -7.72 15.07 -1.04
N PRO A 37 -7.85 16.24 -1.69
CA PRO A 37 -8.15 16.30 -3.10
C PRO A 37 -7.01 15.66 -3.90
N THR A 38 -7.36 14.71 -4.76
CA THR A 38 -6.40 14.18 -5.73
C THR A 38 -6.19 15.18 -6.86
N SER A 39 -4.95 15.35 -7.30
CA SER A 39 -4.64 16.22 -8.44
C SER A 39 -5.38 15.77 -9.70
N ALA A 40 -5.77 16.72 -10.55
CA ALA A 40 -6.37 16.42 -11.84
C ALA A 40 -5.40 15.63 -12.72
N ASP A 41 -4.10 15.95 -12.63
CA ASP A 41 -3.00 15.41 -13.44
C ASP A 41 -2.15 14.37 -12.68
N ASP A 42 -2.75 13.65 -11.72
CA ASP A 42 -2.06 12.58 -10.99
C ASP A 42 -1.73 11.41 -11.93
N GLU A 43 -0.44 11.24 -12.25
CA GLU A 43 0.06 10.20 -13.16
C GLU A 43 -0.27 8.77 -12.71
N ARG A 44 -0.59 8.58 -11.42
CA ARG A 44 -0.97 7.28 -10.86
C ARG A 44 -2.39 6.89 -11.26
N LEU A 45 -3.15 7.78 -11.87
CA LEU A 45 -4.53 7.57 -12.25
C LEU A 45 -4.75 7.77 -13.75
N VAL A 46 -5.62 6.96 -14.33
CA VAL A 46 -6.14 7.12 -15.69
C VAL A 46 -7.67 7.05 -15.65
N PRO A 47 -8.38 7.60 -16.66
CA PRO A 47 -9.82 7.42 -16.78
C PRO A 47 -10.21 5.93 -16.77
N GLY A 48 -11.31 5.58 -16.11
CA GLY A 48 -11.73 4.18 -15.96
C GLY A 48 -11.89 3.44 -17.30
N PHE A 49 -12.43 4.12 -18.31
CA PHE A 49 -12.58 3.56 -19.65
C PHE A 49 -11.24 3.27 -20.36
N ALA A 50 -10.16 3.97 -19.99
CA ALA A 50 -8.84 3.78 -20.58
C ALA A 50 -8.13 2.52 -20.04
N ALA A 51 -8.67 1.88 -18.99
CA ALA A 51 -8.20 0.60 -18.49
C ALA A 51 -9.01 -0.59 -19.01
N LEU A 52 -10.07 -0.36 -19.78
CA LEU A 52 -10.83 -1.42 -20.43
C LEU A 52 -10.01 -1.96 -21.62
N PRO A 53 -9.91 -3.28 -21.79
CA PRO A 53 -9.43 -3.85 -23.04
C PRO A 53 -10.28 -3.34 -24.20
N SER A 54 -9.68 -3.13 -25.38
CA SER A 54 -10.41 -2.74 -26.59
C SER A 54 -11.15 -3.92 -27.24
N ASP A 55 -11.44 -4.97 -26.47
CA ASP A 55 -11.99 -6.23 -26.94
C ASP A 55 -13.51 -6.21 -26.79
N GLU A 56 -14.22 -6.53 -27.87
CA GLU A 56 -15.70 -6.51 -27.92
C GLU A 56 -16.31 -7.73 -27.19
N GLU A 57 -15.51 -8.75 -26.86
CA GLU A 57 -15.96 -9.97 -26.16
C GLU A 57 -15.65 -9.99 -24.65
N LEU A 58 -15.54 -8.81 -24.02
CA LEU A 58 -15.29 -8.73 -22.58
C LEU A 58 -16.47 -9.30 -21.77
N ASP A 59 -16.18 -10.28 -20.91
CA ASP A 59 -17.12 -10.78 -19.93
C ASP A 59 -17.57 -9.62 -19.00
N PRO A 60 -18.89 -9.43 -18.79
CA PRO A 60 -19.40 -8.45 -17.85
C PRO A 60 -18.77 -8.51 -16.45
N SER A 61 -18.32 -9.68 -15.97
CA SER A 61 -17.63 -9.77 -14.68
C SER A 61 -16.22 -9.15 -14.73
N GLN A 62 -15.54 -9.22 -15.87
CA GLN A 62 -14.22 -8.65 -16.07
C GLN A 62 -14.28 -7.12 -16.19
N LEU A 63 -15.38 -6.56 -16.71
CA LEU A 63 -15.57 -5.11 -16.79
C LEU A 63 -15.46 -4.43 -15.42
N PHE A 64 -16.00 -5.04 -14.37
CA PHE A 64 -15.87 -4.51 -13.00
C PHE A 64 -14.44 -4.59 -12.47
N GLU A 65 -13.70 -5.67 -12.78
CA GLU A 65 -12.28 -5.79 -12.42
C GLU A 65 -11.42 -4.70 -13.11
N PHE A 66 -11.78 -4.32 -14.33
CA PHE A 66 -11.14 -3.22 -15.07
C PHE A 66 -11.63 -1.83 -14.64
N GLY A 67 -12.56 -1.77 -13.68
CA GLY A 67 -13.04 -0.54 -13.07
C GLY A 67 -14.11 0.20 -13.87
N LEU A 68 -14.90 -0.52 -14.67
CA LEU A 68 -16.13 0.01 -15.24
C LEU A 68 -17.00 0.62 -14.13
N GLY A 69 -17.49 1.84 -14.36
CA GLY A 69 -18.26 2.61 -13.37
C GLY A 69 -17.41 3.52 -12.46
N ARG A 70 -16.07 3.42 -12.51
CA ARG A 70 -15.18 4.35 -11.79
C ARG A 70 -14.74 5.49 -12.70
N ALA A 71 -14.76 6.72 -12.19
CA ALA A 71 -14.26 7.88 -12.94
C ALA A 71 -12.76 7.73 -13.29
N ARG A 72 -11.96 7.20 -12.35
CA ARG A 72 -10.53 6.94 -12.51
C ARG A 72 -10.13 5.63 -11.85
N VAL A 73 -9.10 5.00 -12.39
CA VAL A 73 -8.48 3.76 -11.90
C VAL A 73 -6.96 3.91 -11.89
N LEU A 74 -6.25 2.98 -11.24
CA LEU A 74 -4.79 2.98 -11.21
C LEU A 74 -4.21 2.86 -12.62
N SER A 75 -3.27 3.74 -12.94
CA SER A 75 -2.43 3.66 -14.13
C SER A 75 -1.37 2.57 -13.97
N ILE A 76 -0.60 2.30 -15.03
CA ILE A 76 0.56 1.42 -14.94
C ILE A 76 1.62 1.97 -13.96
N VAL A 77 1.84 3.29 -13.98
CA VAL A 77 2.77 3.98 -13.06
C VAL A 77 2.30 3.82 -11.61
N GLY A 78 1.00 4.02 -11.35
CA GLY A 78 0.44 3.84 -10.02
C GLY A 78 0.59 2.41 -9.49
N ARG A 79 0.42 1.40 -10.38
CA ARG A 79 0.63 -0.01 -10.03
C ARG A 79 2.10 -0.31 -9.73
N ASP A 80 3.02 0.22 -10.52
CA ASP A 80 4.47 0.02 -10.34
C ASP A 80 4.98 0.67 -9.04
N LEU A 81 4.56 1.89 -8.75
CA LEU A 81 4.90 2.55 -7.48
C LEU A 81 4.35 1.79 -6.27
N ALA A 82 3.13 1.23 -6.39
CA ALA A 82 2.54 0.43 -5.34
C ALA A 82 3.27 -0.92 -5.16
N SER A 83 3.53 -1.64 -6.26
CA SER A 83 4.23 -2.93 -6.22
C SER A 83 5.61 -2.78 -5.61
N LYS A 84 6.38 -1.77 -6.04
CA LYS A 84 7.71 -1.49 -5.49
C LYS A 84 7.66 -1.25 -3.99
N ARG A 85 6.81 -0.32 -3.53
CA ARG A 85 6.66 0.00 -2.10
C ARG A 85 6.24 -1.22 -1.28
N TRP A 86 5.32 -2.04 -1.78
CA TRP A 86 4.84 -3.22 -1.06
C TRP A 86 5.89 -4.32 -1.00
N TYR A 87 6.59 -4.58 -2.10
CA TYR A 87 7.62 -5.62 -2.17
C TYR A 87 8.88 -5.27 -1.38
N GLU A 88 9.25 -3.99 -1.35
CA GLU A 88 10.39 -3.49 -0.56
C GLU A 88 10.03 -3.25 0.92
N GLY A 89 8.74 -3.26 1.27
CA GLY A 89 8.26 -2.98 2.62
C GLY A 89 8.32 -4.17 3.58
N ASP A 90 7.79 -3.97 4.79
CA ASP A 90 7.79 -4.96 5.88
C ASP A 90 6.94 -6.21 5.61
N ARG A 91 6.28 -6.27 4.46
CA ARG A 91 5.43 -7.38 3.98
C ARG A 91 5.94 -7.95 2.66
N GLY A 92 7.19 -7.63 2.34
CA GLY A 92 7.98 -8.25 1.28
C GLY A 92 8.75 -9.47 1.76
N PRO A 93 9.47 -10.14 0.84
CA PRO A 93 10.24 -11.36 1.14
C PRO A 93 11.43 -11.10 2.07
N ASN A 94 11.95 -9.87 2.09
CA ASN A 94 13.14 -9.52 2.85
C ASN A 94 12.84 -9.06 4.28
N SER A 95 11.57 -9.03 4.69
CA SER A 95 11.21 -8.69 6.06
C SER A 95 11.75 -9.72 7.05
N PRO A 96 12.10 -9.33 8.29
CA PRO A 96 12.56 -10.26 9.31
C PRO A 96 11.58 -11.42 9.56
N MET A 97 10.27 -11.15 9.47
CA MET A 97 9.26 -12.18 9.65
C MET A 97 9.26 -13.18 8.49
N ALA A 98 9.36 -12.72 7.24
CA ALA A 98 9.43 -13.63 6.09
C ALA A 98 10.68 -14.51 6.12
N GLN A 99 11.82 -13.95 6.50
CA GLN A 99 13.08 -14.69 6.59
C GLN A 99 13.07 -15.79 7.67
N ASN A 100 12.21 -15.66 8.69
CA ASN A 100 12.04 -16.64 9.76
C ASN A 100 10.75 -17.46 9.63
N ALA A 101 10.00 -17.27 8.55
CA ALA A 101 8.76 -18.00 8.32
C ALA A 101 9.05 -19.44 7.86
N PRO A 102 8.21 -20.41 8.26
CA PRO A 102 8.40 -21.80 7.84
C PRO A 102 8.20 -22.00 6.34
N LYS A 103 7.28 -21.24 5.72
CA LYS A 103 6.92 -21.35 4.31
C LYS A 103 6.40 -20.01 3.76
N PRO A 104 6.51 -19.78 2.45
CA PRO A 104 6.05 -18.56 1.81
C PRO A 104 4.52 -18.54 1.55
N CYS A 105 3.97 -17.35 1.43
CA CYS A 105 2.54 -17.07 1.27
C CYS A 105 1.92 -17.73 0.04
N HIS A 106 2.64 -17.87 -1.09
CA HIS A 106 2.11 -18.54 -2.28
C HIS A 106 1.74 -20.02 -2.04
N SER A 107 2.30 -20.65 -1.00
CA SER A 107 1.97 -22.01 -0.59
C SER A 107 0.96 -22.10 0.55
N CYS A 108 0.49 -20.96 1.07
CA CYS A 108 -0.38 -20.90 2.24
C CYS A 108 -1.86 -21.00 1.82
N GLY A 109 -2.62 -21.87 2.47
CA GLY A 109 -4.06 -22.01 2.22
C GLY A 109 -4.90 -20.79 2.64
N PHE A 110 -4.33 -19.87 3.42
CA PHE A 110 -4.98 -18.60 3.81
C PHE A 110 -4.65 -17.43 2.87
N PHE A 111 -3.91 -17.66 1.79
CA PHE A 111 -3.53 -16.63 0.84
C PHE A 111 -4.63 -16.40 -0.20
N ILE A 112 -5.17 -15.18 -0.24
CA ILE A 112 -6.15 -14.75 -1.24
C ILE A 112 -5.44 -13.85 -2.26
N PRO A 113 -5.26 -14.29 -3.52
CA PRO A 113 -4.59 -13.46 -4.54
C PRO A 113 -5.38 -12.17 -4.82
N ILE A 114 -4.69 -11.04 -4.96
CA ILE A 114 -5.31 -9.78 -5.42
C ILE A 114 -5.74 -9.95 -6.89
N ALA A 115 -6.86 -9.34 -7.29
CA ALA A 115 -7.33 -9.41 -8.67
C ALA A 115 -6.45 -8.63 -9.67
N GLY A 116 -6.63 -8.89 -10.96
CA GLY A 116 -5.95 -8.17 -12.04
C GLY A 116 -4.44 -8.40 -12.12
N SER A 117 -3.71 -7.40 -12.61
CA SER A 117 -2.29 -7.53 -12.98
C SER A 117 -1.32 -7.73 -11.80
N LEU A 118 -1.76 -7.50 -10.56
CA LEU A 118 -0.94 -7.70 -9.36
C LEU A 118 -1.05 -9.12 -8.78
N ARG A 119 -1.97 -9.94 -9.30
CA ARG A 119 -2.31 -11.29 -8.80
C ARG A 119 -1.12 -12.23 -8.64
N SER A 120 -0.15 -12.13 -9.54
CA SER A 120 1.03 -13.00 -9.56
C SER A 120 2.08 -12.65 -8.50
N ALA A 121 2.02 -11.45 -7.93
CA ALA A 121 3.03 -10.95 -7.01
C ALA A 121 2.49 -10.63 -5.61
N PHE A 122 1.18 -10.40 -5.46
CA PHE A 122 0.59 -9.98 -4.19
C PHE A 122 -0.74 -10.66 -3.89
N GLY A 123 -1.03 -10.78 -2.59
CA GLY A 123 -2.30 -11.27 -2.06
C GLY A 123 -2.61 -10.66 -0.71
N VAL A 124 -3.70 -11.10 -0.10
CA VAL A 124 -4.15 -10.73 1.24
C VAL A 124 -4.16 -11.98 2.11
N CYS A 125 -3.67 -11.86 3.35
CA CYS A 125 -3.79 -12.94 4.33
C CYS A 125 -5.19 -12.93 4.96
N ALA A 126 -5.81 -14.10 5.06
CA ALA A 126 -7.11 -14.31 5.68
C ALA A 126 -7.03 -15.12 7.00
N ASN A 127 -5.83 -15.25 7.57
CA ASN A 127 -5.65 -15.97 8.83
C ASN A 127 -5.68 -15.00 10.00
N LEU A 128 -6.75 -15.04 10.81
CA LEU A 128 -6.91 -14.24 12.03
C LEU A 128 -5.74 -14.36 13.02
N LEU A 129 -5.04 -15.51 13.03
CA LEU A 129 -3.88 -15.72 13.91
C LEU A 129 -2.59 -15.08 13.38
N SER A 130 -2.56 -14.73 12.09
CA SER A 130 -1.43 -14.05 11.48
C SER A 130 -1.44 -12.57 11.84
N PRO A 131 -0.29 -11.95 12.15
CA PRO A 131 -0.19 -10.49 12.23
C PRO A 131 -0.49 -9.80 10.89
N GLU A 132 -0.52 -10.56 9.79
CA GLU A 132 -0.80 -10.05 8.45
C GLU A 132 -2.27 -10.16 8.04
N ASP A 133 -3.17 -10.58 8.94
CA ASP A 133 -4.60 -10.64 8.65
C ASP A 133 -5.12 -9.32 8.07
N ALA A 134 -5.87 -9.41 6.96
CA ALA A 134 -6.35 -8.26 6.21
C ALA A 134 -5.25 -7.25 5.79
N ARG A 135 -4.03 -7.73 5.55
CA ARG A 135 -2.92 -6.94 4.98
C ARG A 135 -2.49 -7.51 3.64
N VAL A 136 -1.99 -6.62 2.78
CA VAL A 136 -1.36 -7.01 1.52
C VAL A 136 0.04 -7.54 1.80
N VAL A 137 0.35 -8.73 1.27
CA VAL A 137 1.64 -9.40 1.37
C VAL A 137 2.15 -9.81 -0.01
N SER A 138 3.47 -9.83 -0.21
CA SER A 138 4.03 -10.43 -1.43
C SER A 138 3.87 -11.95 -1.41
N VAL A 139 3.84 -12.58 -2.58
CA VAL A 139 3.70 -14.04 -2.75
C VAL A 139 4.84 -14.84 -2.10
N ASP A 140 5.99 -14.22 -1.95
CA ASP A 140 7.21 -14.75 -1.33
C ASP A 140 7.44 -14.23 0.11
N HIS A 141 6.52 -13.44 0.65
CA HIS A 141 6.46 -13.15 2.08
C HIS A 141 6.12 -14.42 2.88
N GLY A 142 6.25 -14.39 4.20
CA GLY A 142 5.84 -15.50 5.06
C GLY A 142 5.59 -15.02 6.49
N CYS A 143 4.79 -15.80 7.22
CA CYS A 143 4.56 -15.59 8.64
C CYS A 143 4.54 -16.92 9.40
N GLY A 144 4.62 -16.87 10.73
CA GLY A 144 4.58 -18.07 11.58
C GLY A 144 3.25 -18.81 11.57
N ALA A 145 2.16 -18.18 11.14
CA ALA A 145 0.81 -18.75 11.12
C ALA A 145 0.47 -19.38 9.74
N HIS A 146 1.44 -20.05 9.11
CA HIS A 146 1.22 -20.75 7.84
C HIS A 146 0.22 -21.90 8.03
N SER A 147 -0.63 -22.18 7.02
CA SER A 147 -1.63 -23.28 7.07
C SER A 147 -1.02 -24.67 7.22
N GLU A 148 0.29 -24.77 6.99
CA GLU A 148 1.08 -26.00 7.10
C GLU A 148 2.25 -25.83 8.10
N ALA A 149 2.16 -24.86 9.00
CA ALA A 149 3.10 -24.75 10.12
C ALA A 149 2.85 -25.96 11.04
N MET A 150 3.76 -26.95 11.00
CA MET A 150 3.70 -28.10 11.88
C MET A 150 4.50 -27.82 13.15
N VAL A 151 3.88 -28.04 14.30
CA VAL A 151 4.60 -28.14 15.57
C VAL A 151 5.21 -29.53 15.62
N ILE A 152 6.53 -29.63 15.69
CA ILE A 152 7.18 -30.90 16.04
C ILE A 152 6.88 -31.10 17.52
N ALA A 153 5.91 -31.96 17.83
CA ALA A 153 5.66 -32.38 19.19
C ALA A 153 6.80 -33.31 19.62
N GLU A 154 7.52 -32.92 20.66
CA GLU A 154 8.44 -33.79 21.42
C GLU A 154 7.67 -34.82 22.25
#